data_AF-A0A505D9W1-F1
#
_entry.id   AF-A0A505D9W1-F1
#
_cell.length_a   1.000
_cell.length_b   1.000
_cell.length_c   1.000
_cell.angle_alpha   90.00
_cell.angle_beta   90.00
_cell.angle_gamma   90.00
#
_symmetry.space_group_name_H-M   'P 1'
#
loop_
_entity.id
_entity.type
_entity.pdbx_description
1 polymer ?
#
loop_
_entity_poly.entity_id
_entity_poly.type
_entity_poly.pdbx_seq_one_letter_code
_entity_poly.pdbx_strand_id
1 'polypeptide(L)'
;MRTSKFAVGVLGPASAGPHLCNLLMLYSVPGSGVERGRIVTMSNTASTGTPMAAGPLTRAVLEIDEYVSGLGWDQPARLFALVDTAQLRSQEPGLAERLGIGDDAAAGALTPIEQDELPAGTPLDEFLGTIAWPDAVAGCALSVERLMLPPSAEASVPEGLDEEHLAKWVAEHPERQEVRMTVAVLRGGKRESALRLREKDSATEVLTGSDLVPGLAEALTATFAE
;
A
#
# COMPACT_ATOMS: atom_id res chain seq x y z
N MET A 1 6.02 48.07 -23.41
CA MET A 1 6.16 48.44 -21.98
C MET A 1 4.78 48.74 -21.41
N ARG A 2 4.15 47.75 -20.75
CA ARG A 2 3.17 47.88 -19.65
C ARG A 2 2.63 46.48 -19.33
N THR A 3 2.86 46.09 -18.09
CA THR A 3 2.54 44.84 -17.42
C THR A 3 1.05 44.75 -17.09
N SER A 4 0.41 43.60 -17.34
CA SER A 4 -0.90 43.27 -16.78
C SER A 4 -0.81 41.95 -16.01
N LYS A 5 -1.01 42.07 -14.70
CA LYS A 5 -1.19 41.02 -13.70
C LYS A 5 -2.47 40.22 -14.01
N PHE A 6 -2.38 38.89 -14.01
CA PHE A 6 -3.55 38.04 -13.86
C PHE A 6 -3.83 37.83 -12.37
N ALA A 7 -5.07 38.13 -11.99
CA ALA A 7 -5.60 37.97 -10.65
C ALA A 7 -5.98 36.50 -10.39
N VAL A 8 -5.60 36.04 -9.21
CA VAL A 8 -5.98 34.76 -8.59
C VAL A 8 -7.49 34.76 -8.37
N GLY A 9 -8.17 33.80 -8.99
CA GLY A 9 -9.58 33.49 -8.75
C GLY A 9 -9.71 32.52 -7.59
N VAL A 10 -10.39 32.97 -6.54
CA VAL A 10 -10.73 32.24 -5.31
C VAL A 10 -11.72 31.11 -5.63
N LEU A 11 -11.34 29.85 -5.38
CA LEU A 11 -12.28 28.73 -5.29
C LEU A 11 -12.92 28.73 -3.90
N GLY A 12 -14.25 28.83 -3.84
CA GLY A 12 -15.03 28.69 -2.61
C GLY A 12 -15.05 27.25 -2.07
N PRO A 13 -15.50 27.04 -0.82
CA PRO A 13 -15.33 25.78 -0.11
C PRO A 13 -16.27 24.70 -0.66
N ALA A 14 -15.69 23.57 -1.05
CA ALA A 14 -16.43 22.33 -1.27
C ALA A 14 -16.98 21.85 0.09
N SER A 15 -18.29 21.69 0.18
CA SER A 15 -18.97 21.14 1.35
C SER A 15 -18.62 19.66 1.51
N ALA A 16 -17.75 19.35 2.46
CA ALA A 16 -17.50 17.98 2.92
C ALA A 16 -18.70 17.49 3.76
N GLY A 17 -19.31 16.37 3.35
CA GLY A 17 -20.20 15.61 4.21
C GLY A 17 -19.40 14.79 5.24
N PRO A 18 -19.97 14.45 6.40
CA PRO A 18 -19.30 13.62 7.40
C PRO A 18 -19.33 12.15 6.94
N HIS A 19 -18.33 11.35 7.32
CA HIS A 19 -18.16 9.90 7.08
C HIS A 19 -17.07 9.43 6.11
N LEU A 20 -15.96 10.17 6.00
CA LEU A 20 -14.66 9.57 5.67
C LEU A 20 -13.65 10.13 6.66
N CYS A 21 -13.49 9.44 7.80
CA CYS A 21 -12.39 9.70 8.71
C CYS A 21 -11.12 9.70 7.86
N ASN A 22 -10.41 10.83 7.92
CA ASN A 22 -9.35 11.22 7.02
C ASN A 22 -8.12 10.34 7.28
N LEU A 23 -8.21 9.07 6.89
CA LEU A 23 -7.23 8.03 7.16
C LEU A 23 -5.87 8.41 6.59
N LEU A 24 -5.82 9.34 5.64
CA LEU A 24 -4.61 9.83 4.97
C LEU A 24 -3.73 10.77 5.78
N MET A 25 -4.26 11.44 6.83
CA MET A 25 -3.49 12.46 7.55
C MET A 25 -2.70 11.90 8.74
N LEU A 26 -3.14 10.79 9.35
CA LEU A 26 -2.60 10.21 10.59
C LEU A 26 -1.31 9.37 10.41
N TYR A 27 -0.45 9.73 9.46
CA TYR A 27 0.54 8.83 8.90
C TYR A 27 1.97 9.02 9.40
N SER A 28 2.25 8.81 10.68
CA SER A 28 3.65 8.66 11.12
C SER A 28 4.14 7.22 10.94
N VAL A 29 5.24 7.02 10.19
CA VAL A 29 5.94 5.74 10.05
C VAL A 29 6.76 5.46 11.33
N PRO A 30 6.46 4.41 12.12
CA PRO A 30 7.26 4.08 13.30
C PRO A 30 8.64 3.55 12.87
N GLY A 31 9.70 3.98 13.56
CA GLY A 31 11.07 3.60 13.22
C GLY A 31 11.40 2.16 13.64
N SER A 32 11.93 1.37 12.70
CA SER A 32 12.56 0.08 13.00
C SER A 32 14.03 0.08 12.55
N GLY A 33 14.86 -0.69 13.25
CA GLY A 33 16.31 -0.64 13.14
C GLY A 33 16.84 -1.25 11.83
N VAL A 34 17.42 -0.39 11.01
CA VAL A 34 18.43 -0.62 9.95
C VAL A 34 18.72 -2.08 9.59
N GLU A 35 18.13 -2.57 8.50
CA GLU A 35 18.78 -3.53 7.60
C GLU A 35 18.60 -3.08 6.14
N ARG A 36 19.72 -2.99 5.42
CA ARG A 36 19.79 -2.40 4.07
C ARG A 36 19.42 -3.40 2.97
N GLY A 37 18.60 -2.96 2.03
CA GLY A 37 18.60 -3.35 0.61
C GLY A 37 18.78 -4.83 0.34
N ARG A 38 17.77 -5.65 0.65
CA ARG A 38 17.76 -7.06 0.29
C ARG A 38 16.90 -7.24 -0.96
N ILE A 39 17.50 -7.70 -2.06
CA ILE A 39 16.74 -8.38 -3.12
C ILE A 39 16.25 -9.67 -2.49
N VAL A 40 15.06 -9.63 -1.89
CA VAL A 40 14.43 -10.84 -1.36
C VAL A 40 13.85 -11.56 -2.57
N THR A 41 14.52 -12.64 -2.97
CA THR A 41 13.99 -13.63 -3.90
C THR A 41 12.69 -14.19 -3.30
N MET A 42 11.55 -13.68 -3.76
CA MET A 42 10.28 -14.36 -3.58
C MET A 42 10.31 -15.57 -4.50
N SER A 43 10.53 -16.75 -3.93
CA SER A 43 10.45 -18.00 -4.69
C SER A 43 9.05 -18.12 -5.26
N ASN A 44 8.92 -18.04 -6.58
CA ASN A 44 7.67 -18.33 -7.31
C ASN A 44 7.38 -19.84 -7.28
N THR A 45 7.27 -20.42 -6.09
CA THR A 45 6.58 -21.69 -5.90
C THR A 45 5.12 -21.35 -5.72
N ALA A 46 4.31 -21.62 -6.76
CA ALA A 46 2.87 -21.43 -6.75
C ALA A 46 2.26 -21.76 -5.37
N SER A 47 1.90 -20.72 -4.63
CA SER A 47 1.32 -20.83 -3.29
C SER A 47 -0.05 -21.50 -3.41
N THR A 48 -0.23 -22.61 -2.70
CA THR A 48 -1.44 -23.46 -2.70
C THR A 48 -2.71 -22.80 -2.18
N GLY A 49 -2.68 -21.50 -1.84
CA GLY A 49 -3.81 -20.75 -1.29
C GLY A 49 -4.43 -19.68 -2.20
N THR A 50 -3.77 -19.29 -3.30
CA THR A 50 -4.34 -18.25 -4.19
C THR A 50 -5.40 -18.88 -5.09
N PRO A 51 -6.68 -18.44 -5.07
CA PRO A 51 -7.68 -19.02 -5.96
C PRO A 51 -7.24 -18.84 -7.41
N MET A 52 -7.18 -19.94 -8.16
CA MET A 52 -6.71 -19.97 -9.55
C MET A 52 -7.44 -18.98 -10.47
N ALA A 53 -8.62 -18.49 -10.07
CA ALA A 53 -9.43 -17.50 -10.78
C ALA A 53 -9.06 -16.02 -10.51
N ALA A 54 -8.17 -15.73 -9.55
CA ALA A 54 -7.79 -14.35 -9.23
C ALA A 54 -7.03 -13.68 -10.38
N GLY A 55 -7.30 -12.40 -10.64
CA GLY A 55 -6.58 -11.63 -11.66
C GLY A 55 -5.11 -11.40 -11.26
N PRO A 56 -4.21 -11.06 -12.20
CA PRO A 56 -2.79 -10.91 -11.88
C PRO A 56 -2.46 -9.92 -10.74
N LEU A 57 -3.14 -8.78 -10.69
CA LEU A 57 -2.97 -7.79 -9.61
C LEU A 57 -3.38 -8.36 -8.24
N THR A 58 -4.48 -9.10 -8.17
CA THR A 58 -4.94 -9.79 -6.95
C THR A 58 -3.94 -10.84 -6.49
N ARG A 59 -3.32 -11.58 -7.42
CA ARG A 59 -2.25 -12.52 -7.06
C ARG A 59 -1.03 -11.79 -6.48
N ALA A 60 -0.59 -10.70 -7.10
CA ALA A 60 0.54 -9.91 -6.62
C ALA A 60 0.28 -9.31 -5.22
N VAL A 61 -0.94 -8.81 -4.97
CA VAL A 61 -1.34 -8.30 -3.64
C VAL A 61 -1.29 -9.41 -2.58
N LEU A 62 -1.81 -10.61 -2.90
CA LEU A 62 -1.78 -11.74 -1.96
C LEU A 62 -0.37 -12.27 -1.73
N GLU A 63 0.48 -12.28 -2.76
CA GLU A 63 1.90 -12.64 -2.64
C GLU A 63 2.64 -11.67 -1.69
N ILE A 64 2.41 -10.37 -1.84
CA ILE A 64 2.97 -9.35 -0.94
C ILE A 64 2.43 -9.51 0.48
N ASP A 65 1.12 -9.73 0.66
CA ASP A 65 0.55 -9.99 1.99
C ASP A 65 1.19 -11.22 2.65
N GLU A 66 1.28 -12.34 1.93
CA GLU A 66 1.88 -13.58 2.45
C GLU A 66 3.35 -13.36 2.82
N TYR A 67 4.10 -12.66 1.95
CA TYR A 67 5.49 -12.30 2.20
C TYR A 67 5.65 -11.45 3.47
N VAL A 68 4.92 -10.33 3.58
CA VAL A 68 5.02 -9.43 4.73
C VAL A 68 4.49 -10.11 6.00
N SER A 69 3.49 -10.99 5.88
CA SER A 69 3.02 -11.84 6.98
C SER A 69 4.09 -12.77 7.51
N GLY A 70 4.95 -13.30 6.64
CA GLY A 70 6.10 -14.10 7.04
C GLY A 70 7.13 -13.34 7.89
N LEU A 71 7.11 -12.00 7.88
CA LEU A 71 8.01 -11.15 8.66
C LEU A 71 7.47 -10.83 10.07
N GLY A 72 6.24 -11.25 10.37
CA GLY A 72 5.55 -10.93 11.63
C GLY A 72 4.89 -9.55 11.59
N TRP A 73 4.27 -9.16 12.71
CA TRP A 73 3.63 -7.85 12.92
C TRP A 73 4.63 -6.81 13.40
N ASP A 74 4.14 -5.58 13.54
CA ASP A 74 4.87 -4.42 14.02
C ASP A 74 6.01 -4.04 13.04
N GLN A 75 5.75 -4.23 11.73
CA GLN A 75 6.67 -3.93 10.64
C GLN A 75 6.52 -2.50 10.12
N PRO A 76 7.61 -1.87 9.65
CA PRO A 76 7.53 -0.60 8.93
C PRO A 76 6.69 -0.76 7.64
N ALA A 77 6.21 0.37 7.11
CA ALA A 77 5.60 0.38 5.79
C ALA A 77 6.61 -0.12 4.74
N ARG A 78 6.14 -0.92 3.77
CA ARG A 78 6.97 -1.50 2.71
C ARG A 78 6.37 -1.17 1.36
N LEU A 79 7.19 -0.57 0.50
CA LEU A 79 6.83 -0.19 -0.86
C LEU A 79 7.36 -1.22 -1.85
N PHE A 80 6.57 -1.51 -2.88
CA PHE A 80 6.93 -2.45 -3.94
C PHE A 80 6.68 -1.82 -5.30
N ALA A 81 7.63 -1.99 -6.22
CA ALA A 81 7.41 -1.82 -7.64
C ALA A 81 6.78 -3.10 -8.20
N LEU A 82 5.78 -2.97 -9.07
CA LEU A 82 5.18 -4.08 -9.79
C LEU A 82 5.68 -4.03 -11.24
N VAL A 83 6.46 -5.04 -11.62
CA VAL A 83 7.04 -5.15 -12.96
C VAL A 83 6.34 -6.27 -13.71
N ASP A 84 6.06 -6.07 -15.00
CA ASP A 84 5.53 -7.14 -15.85
C ASP A 84 6.55 -8.30 -15.89
N THR A 85 6.10 -9.50 -15.51
CA THR A 85 6.97 -10.66 -15.35
C THR A 85 7.61 -11.07 -16.69
N ALA A 86 6.90 -10.94 -17.81
CA ALA A 86 7.44 -11.27 -19.13
C ALA A 86 8.49 -10.24 -19.58
N GLN A 87 8.24 -8.95 -19.32
CA GLN A 87 9.20 -7.88 -19.57
C GLN A 87 10.47 -8.06 -18.72
N LEU A 88 10.33 -8.33 -17.42
CA LEU A 88 11.45 -8.57 -16.50
C LEU A 88 12.34 -9.70 -17.01
N ARG A 89 11.74 -10.82 -17.46
CA ARG A 89 12.47 -11.95 -18.03
C ARG A 89 13.21 -11.59 -19.31
N SER A 90 12.58 -10.81 -20.19
CA SER A 90 13.19 -10.43 -21.47
C SER A 90 14.34 -9.44 -21.30
N GLN A 91 14.24 -8.52 -20.33
CA GLN A 91 15.20 -7.44 -20.15
C GLN A 91 16.32 -7.82 -19.17
N GLU A 92 16.00 -8.60 -18.13
CA GLU A 92 16.90 -8.99 -17.04
C GLU A 92 16.89 -10.51 -16.82
N PRO A 93 17.32 -11.33 -17.80
CA PRO A 93 17.22 -12.79 -17.73
C PRO A 93 17.99 -13.38 -16.53
N GLY A 94 19.15 -12.83 -16.18
CA GLY A 94 19.92 -13.28 -15.02
C GLY A 94 19.22 -13.01 -13.69
N LEU A 95 18.43 -11.94 -13.59
CA LEU A 95 17.59 -11.68 -12.42
C LEU A 95 16.41 -12.65 -12.37
N ALA A 96 15.76 -12.90 -13.51
CA ALA A 96 14.67 -13.85 -13.61
C ALA A 96 15.08 -15.28 -13.20
N GLU A 97 16.27 -15.74 -13.62
CA GLU A 97 16.84 -17.03 -13.18
C GLU A 97 17.01 -17.08 -11.66
N ARG A 98 17.55 -16.02 -11.06
CA ARG A 98 17.73 -15.92 -9.59
C ARG A 98 16.40 -15.91 -8.84
N LEU A 99 15.36 -15.31 -9.42
CA LEU A 99 14.01 -15.25 -8.86
C LEU A 99 13.20 -16.53 -9.15
N GLY A 100 13.74 -17.48 -9.92
CA GLY A 100 13.01 -18.70 -10.30
C GLY A 100 11.80 -18.44 -11.20
N ILE A 101 11.82 -17.35 -11.96
CA ILE A 101 10.70 -16.99 -12.85
C ILE A 101 10.80 -17.84 -14.12
N GLY A 102 10.01 -18.92 -14.17
CA GLY A 102 9.97 -19.86 -15.27
C GLY A 102 9.14 -19.40 -16.48
N ASP A 103 9.07 -20.29 -17.48
CA ASP A 103 8.30 -20.09 -18.71
C ASP A 103 6.79 -20.09 -18.51
N ASP A 104 6.30 -20.72 -17.45
CA ASP A 104 4.88 -20.95 -17.19
C ASP A 104 4.16 -19.79 -16.48
N ALA A 105 4.75 -18.59 -16.47
CA ALA A 105 4.13 -17.41 -15.88
C ALA A 105 2.82 -17.09 -16.59
N ALA A 106 1.75 -16.87 -15.82
CA ALA A 106 0.46 -16.47 -16.38
C ALA A 106 0.56 -15.15 -17.15
N ALA A 107 -0.25 -14.99 -18.20
CA ALA A 107 -0.29 -13.75 -18.96
C ALA A 107 -0.63 -12.55 -18.06
N GLY A 108 0.18 -11.49 -18.16
CA GLY A 108 0.06 -10.29 -17.33
C GLY A 108 0.46 -10.49 -15.87
N ALA A 109 1.16 -11.58 -15.53
CA ALA A 109 1.77 -11.76 -14.22
C ALA A 109 2.67 -10.56 -13.87
N LEU A 110 2.66 -10.20 -12.59
CA LEU A 110 3.42 -9.10 -12.04
C LEU A 110 4.41 -9.68 -11.05
N THR A 111 5.65 -9.21 -11.10
CA THR A 111 6.69 -9.52 -10.13
C THR A 111 6.82 -8.34 -9.17
N PRO A 112 6.47 -8.50 -7.88
CA PRO A 112 6.74 -7.50 -6.87
C PRO A 112 8.24 -7.39 -6.61
N ILE A 113 8.75 -6.17 -6.61
CA ILE A 113 10.13 -5.84 -6.24
C ILE A 113 10.07 -4.87 -5.07
N GLU A 114 10.47 -5.32 -3.89
CA GLU A 114 10.55 -4.48 -2.70
C GLU A 114 11.52 -3.30 -2.93
N GLN A 115 11.11 -2.11 -2.52
CA GLN A 115 11.90 -0.88 -2.56
C GLN A 115 12.55 -0.64 -1.20
N ASP A 116 13.44 0.35 -1.13
CA ASP A 116 14.03 0.76 0.14
C ASP A 116 12.96 1.19 1.16
N GLU A 117 13.26 0.95 2.43
CA GLU A 117 12.37 1.27 3.55
C GLU A 117 12.05 2.77 3.59
N LEU A 118 10.81 3.11 3.95
CA LEU A 118 10.37 4.48 4.09
C LEU A 118 11.22 5.21 5.15
N PRO A 119 11.70 6.44 4.88
CA PRO A 119 12.43 7.21 5.88
C PRO A 119 11.60 7.37 7.16
N ALA A 120 12.12 6.85 8.28
CA ALA A 120 11.44 6.88 9.57
C ALA A 120 11.03 8.31 9.95
N GLY A 121 9.83 8.46 10.49
CA GLY A 121 9.30 9.76 10.92
C GLY A 121 8.85 10.71 9.80
N THR A 122 8.91 10.29 8.53
CA THR A 122 8.30 11.05 7.42
C THR A 122 6.83 10.68 7.29
N PRO A 123 5.91 11.66 7.19
CA PRO A 123 4.53 11.40 6.84
C PRO A 123 4.41 10.58 5.54
N LEU A 124 3.54 9.57 5.52
CA LEU A 124 3.43 8.69 4.35
C LEU A 124 3.02 9.47 3.09
N ASP A 125 2.11 10.44 3.21
CA ASP A 125 1.68 11.30 2.11
C ASP A 125 2.84 12.16 1.56
N GLU A 126 3.66 12.74 2.44
CA GLU A 126 4.87 13.47 2.06
C GLU A 126 5.84 12.55 1.31
N PHE A 127 6.12 11.36 1.85
CA PHE A 127 6.98 10.37 1.20
C PHE A 127 6.46 9.97 -0.19
N LEU A 128 5.18 9.59 -0.29
CA LEU A 128 4.57 9.19 -1.56
C LEU A 128 4.66 10.32 -2.59
N GLY A 129 4.52 11.58 -2.17
CA GLY A 129 4.69 12.75 -3.03
C GLY A 129 6.10 12.94 -3.60
N THR A 130 7.11 12.25 -3.07
CA THR A 130 8.50 12.27 -3.60
C THR A 130 8.80 11.15 -4.59
N ILE A 131 7.91 10.17 -4.73
CA ILE A 131 8.15 8.99 -5.54
C ILE A 131 7.98 9.33 -7.02
N ALA A 132 8.93 8.88 -7.84
CA ALA A 132 8.81 8.88 -9.28
C ALA A 132 9.17 7.49 -9.82
N TRP A 133 8.28 6.92 -10.63
CA TRP A 133 8.46 5.57 -11.18
C TRP A 133 8.98 5.61 -12.62
N PRO A 134 9.99 4.80 -12.97
CA PRO A 134 10.38 4.57 -14.36
C PRO A 134 9.26 3.95 -15.20
N ASP A 135 9.30 4.13 -16.52
CA ASP A 135 8.30 3.58 -17.46
C ASP A 135 8.18 2.05 -17.38
N ALA A 136 9.25 1.35 -17.01
CA ALA A 136 9.26 -0.10 -16.86
C ALA A 136 8.43 -0.61 -15.67
N VAL A 137 8.07 0.27 -14.73
CA VAL A 137 7.23 -0.09 -13.58
C VAL A 137 5.76 0.00 -13.99
N ALA A 138 5.09 -1.13 -14.08
CA ALA A 138 3.69 -1.23 -14.51
C ALA A 138 2.71 -0.74 -13.43
N GLY A 139 3.12 -0.81 -12.17
CA GLY A 139 2.34 -0.38 -11.01
C GLY A 139 3.17 -0.38 -9.73
N CYS A 140 2.55 -0.03 -8.62
CA CYS A 140 3.20 -0.09 -7.31
C CYS A 140 2.24 -0.67 -6.26
N ALA A 141 2.80 -1.13 -5.16
CA ALA A 141 2.03 -1.58 -4.02
C ALA A 141 2.66 -1.11 -2.71
N LEU A 142 1.85 -0.97 -1.68
CA LEU A 142 2.27 -0.60 -0.33
C LEU A 142 1.62 -1.53 0.68
N SER A 143 2.42 -2.11 1.57
CA SER A 143 1.95 -2.82 2.76
C SER A 143 2.19 -1.96 3.98
N VAL A 144 1.14 -1.71 4.77
CA VAL A 144 1.21 -0.94 6.02
C VAL A 144 0.35 -1.59 7.10
N GLU A 145 0.72 -1.38 8.36
CA GLU A 145 -0.08 -1.78 9.51
C GLU A 145 -0.78 -0.57 10.14
N ARG A 146 -2.02 -0.74 10.60
CA ARG A 146 -2.84 0.32 11.19
C ARG A 146 -3.64 -0.16 12.37
N LEU A 147 -3.86 0.77 13.28
CA LEU A 147 -4.90 0.68 14.29
C LEU A 147 -6.19 1.27 13.73
N MET A 148 -7.28 0.54 13.88
CA MET A 148 -8.62 1.00 13.55
C MET A 148 -9.57 0.70 14.71
N LEU A 149 -10.69 1.41 14.74
CA LEU A 149 -11.78 1.12 15.65
C LEU A 149 -12.91 0.44 14.89
N PRO A 150 -13.59 -0.53 15.48
CA PRO A 150 -14.84 -1.01 14.92
C PRO A 150 -15.88 0.12 14.94
N PRO A 151 -16.88 0.09 14.03
CA PRO A 151 -17.93 1.11 13.99
C PRO A 151 -18.67 1.34 15.31
N SER A 152 -18.75 0.32 16.17
CA SER A 152 -19.31 0.43 17.52
C SER A 152 -18.53 1.38 18.44
N ALA A 153 -17.21 1.42 18.29
CA ALA A 153 -16.29 2.24 19.08
C ALA A 153 -16.00 3.60 18.44
N GLU A 154 -16.18 3.75 17.12
CA GLU A 154 -16.02 5.06 16.47
C GLU A 154 -16.99 6.11 17.02
N ALA A 155 -18.19 5.70 17.39
CA ALA A 155 -19.20 6.60 17.96
C ALA A 155 -18.84 7.15 19.36
N SER A 156 -17.86 6.56 20.04
CA SER A 156 -17.41 7.01 21.37
C SER A 156 -16.15 7.88 21.32
N VAL A 157 -15.60 8.14 20.12
CA VAL A 157 -14.44 9.02 19.93
C VAL A 157 -14.79 10.43 20.41
N PRO A 158 -14.01 11.03 21.34
CA PRO A 158 -14.26 12.39 21.81
C PRO A 158 -14.13 13.42 20.69
N GLU A 159 -15.08 14.36 20.64
CA GLU A 159 -15.02 15.48 19.70
C GLU A 159 -13.90 16.48 20.07
N GLY A 160 -13.30 17.11 19.06
CA GLY A 160 -12.34 18.19 19.26
C GLY A 160 -10.93 17.76 19.70
N LEU A 161 -10.61 16.46 19.68
CA LEU A 161 -9.24 16.01 19.81
C LEU A 161 -8.41 16.48 18.61
N ASP A 162 -7.20 16.95 18.89
CA ASP A 162 -6.19 17.08 17.83
C ASP A 162 -5.69 15.69 17.40
N GLU A 163 -4.86 15.68 16.37
CA GLU A 163 -4.38 14.47 15.72
C GLU A 163 -3.57 13.56 16.66
N GLU A 164 -2.70 14.14 17.50
CA GLU A 164 -1.85 13.41 18.44
C GLU A 164 -2.69 12.77 19.55
N HIS A 165 -3.63 13.53 20.12
CA HIS A 165 -4.52 13.03 21.16
C HIS A 165 -5.49 11.98 20.63
N LEU A 166 -5.97 12.12 19.39
CA LEU A 166 -6.80 11.11 18.73
C LEU A 166 -6.03 9.81 18.53
N ALA A 167 -4.81 9.88 17.97
CA ALA A 167 -3.97 8.69 17.76
C ALA A 167 -3.69 7.95 19.06
N LYS A 168 -3.38 8.68 20.14
CA LYS A 168 -3.18 8.11 21.47
C LYS A 168 -4.45 7.44 22.00
N TRP A 169 -5.61 8.09 21.87
CA TRP A 169 -6.88 7.55 22.34
C TRP A 169 -7.23 6.24 21.62
N VAL A 170 -7.06 6.18 20.30
CA VAL A 170 -7.26 4.96 19.50
C VAL A 170 -6.31 3.85 19.95
N ALA A 171 -5.03 4.17 20.18
CA ALA A 171 -4.03 3.19 20.61
C ALA A 171 -4.31 2.59 22.00
N GLU A 172 -4.95 3.35 22.89
CA GLU A 172 -5.33 2.90 24.23
C GLU A 172 -6.72 2.22 24.26
N HIS A 173 -7.50 2.29 23.18
CA HIS A 173 -8.87 1.78 23.16
C HIS A 173 -8.90 0.23 23.27
N PRO A 174 -9.79 -0.35 24.10
CA PRO A 174 -9.86 -1.80 24.31
C PRO A 174 -10.39 -2.57 23.08
N GLU A 175 -11.28 -1.95 22.31
CA GLU A 175 -11.82 -2.54 21.07
C GLU A 175 -10.98 -2.21 19.83
N ARG A 176 -9.79 -1.61 19.98
CA ARG A 176 -8.93 -1.32 18.83
C ARG A 176 -8.58 -2.62 18.10
N GLN A 177 -8.57 -2.55 16.78
CA GLN A 177 -8.16 -3.64 15.93
C GLN A 177 -6.91 -3.25 15.17
N GLU A 178 -6.03 -4.22 14.99
CA GLU A 178 -4.83 -4.07 14.19
C GLU A 178 -5.05 -4.75 12.83
N VAL A 179 -4.83 -3.99 11.77
CA VAL A 179 -5.02 -4.43 10.39
C VAL A 179 -3.75 -4.18 9.60
N ARG A 180 -3.32 -5.18 8.84
CA ARG A 180 -2.35 -5.01 7.76
C ARG A 180 -3.12 -4.83 6.47
N MET A 181 -2.74 -3.80 5.74
CA MET A 181 -3.34 -3.43 4.46
C MET A 181 -2.26 -3.50 3.39
N THR A 182 -2.46 -4.32 2.37
CA THR A 182 -1.64 -4.36 1.15
C THR A 182 -2.45 -3.77 0.02
N VAL A 183 -2.04 -2.62 -0.50
CA VAL A 183 -2.78 -1.91 -1.56
C VAL A 183 -1.90 -1.82 -2.79
N ALA A 184 -2.43 -2.18 -3.95
CA ALA A 184 -1.71 -2.12 -5.22
C ALA A 184 -2.50 -1.37 -6.29
N VAL A 185 -1.78 -0.62 -7.12
CA VAL A 185 -2.33 0.10 -8.28
C VAL A 185 -1.45 -0.10 -9.50
N LEU A 186 -2.06 -0.13 -10.68
CA LEU A 186 -1.39 -0.11 -11.97
C LEU A 186 -1.53 1.26 -12.62
N ARG A 187 -0.57 1.64 -13.47
CA ARG A 187 -0.65 2.87 -14.28
C ARG A 187 -1.95 2.99 -15.10
N GLY A 188 -2.52 1.85 -15.50
CA GLY A 188 -3.81 1.78 -16.19
C GLY A 188 -5.05 2.04 -15.31
N GLY A 189 -4.87 2.44 -14.05
CA GLY A 189 -5.95 2.77 -13.11
C GLY A 189 -6.59 1.57 -12.41
N LYS A 190 -6.14 0.34 -12.70
CA LYS A 190 -6.61 -0.85 -11.96
C LYS A 190 -6.03 -0.83 -10.55
N ARG A 191 -6.87 -1.08 -9.56
CA ARG A 191 -6.47 -1.17 -8.14
C ARG A 191 -6.97 -2.46 -7.51
N GLU A 192 -6.29 -2.88 -6.47
CA GLU A 192 -6.64 -4.03 -5.64
C GLU A 192 -6.13 -3.82 -4.21
N SER A 193 -6.79 -4.42 -3.23
CA SER A 193 -6.35 -4.39 -1.84
C SER A 193 -6.54 -5.72 -1.16
N ALA A 194 -5.67 -6.05 -0.21
CA ALA A 194 -5.83 -7.13 0.75
C ALA A 194 -5.80 -6.57 2.17
N LEU A 195 -6.70 -7.06 3.01
CA LEU A 195 -6.79 -6.74 4.43
C LEU A 195 -6.65 -8.01 5.27
N ARG A 196 -5.73 -7.96 6.22
CA ARG A 196 -5.48 -9.02 7.20
C ARG A 196 -5.64 -8.45 8.60
N LEU A 197 -6.50 -9.05 9.42
CA LEU A 197 -6.68 -8.64 10.80
C LEU A 197 -5.75 -9.44 11.71
N ARG A 198 -5.10 -8.79 12.69
CA ARG A 198 -4.20 -9.46 13.65
C ARG A 198 -4.91 -10.55 14.46
N GLU A 199 -6.19 -10.35 14.79
CA GLU A 199 -7.01 -11.35 15.48
C GLU A 199 -7.36 -12.58 14.61
N LYS A 200 -7.25 -12.46 13.28
CA LYS A 200 -7.57 -13.49 12.29
C LYS A 200 -6.40 -13.67 11.32
N ASP A 201 -5.21 -13.87 11.88
CA ASP A 201 -3.97 -13.92 11.12
C ASP A 201 -3.79 -15.27 10.40
N SER A 202 -4.55 -15.47 9.32
CA SER A 202 -4.47 -16.64 8.45
C SER A 202 -4.61 -16.23 7.00
N ALA A 203 -3.88 -16.90 6.10
CA ALA A 203 -3.97 -16.68 4.64
C ALA A 203 -5.40 -16.92 4.10
N THR A 204 -6.22 -17.73 4.77
CA THR A 204 -7.61 -17.99 4.39
C THR A 204 -8.61 -16.93 4.84
N GLU A 205 -8.20 -16.04 5.75
CA GLU A 205 -9.04 -14.97 6.33
C GLU A 205 -8.75 -13.59 5.71
N VAL A 206 -7.85 -13.53 4.72
CA VAL A 206 -7.49 -12.30 4.03
C VAL A 206 -8.65 -11.85 3.14
N LEU A 207 -9.14 -10.64 3.40
CA LEU A 207 -10.18 -10.01 2.60
C LEU A 207 -9.53 -9.30 1.42
N THR A 208 -10.06 -9.51 0.21
CA THR A 208 -9.58 -8.82 -1.00
C THR A 208 -10.68 -7.99 -1.65
N GLY A 209 -10.31 -6.88 -2.27
CA GLY A 209 -11.24 -6.01 -2.99
C GLY A 209 -10.67 -4.65 -3.37
N SER A 210 -11.04 -4.19 -4.57
CA SER A 210 -10.56 -2.95 -5.19
C SER A 210 -10.93 -1.66 -4.44
N ASP A 211 -11.96 -1.71 -3.60
CA ASP A 211 -12.53 -0.53 -2.93
C ASP A 211 -12.39 -0.62 -1.40
N LEU A 212 -11.59 -1.57 -0.89
CA LEU A 212 -11.42 -1.72 0.56
C LEU A 212 -10.63 -0.56 1.19
N VAL A 213 -9.66 0.01 0.46
CA VAL A 213 -8.77 1.08 0.97
C VAL A 213 -8.64 2.20 -0.08
N PRO A 214 -9.73 2.92 -0.39
CA PRO A 214 -9.76 3.85 -1.53
C PRO A 214 -8.77 5.00 -1.38
N GLY A 215 -8.62 5.58 -0.19
CA GLY A 215 -7.70 6.70 0.05
C GLY A 215 -6.23 6.32 -0.23
N LEU A 216 -5.77 5.16 0.26
CA LEU A 216 -4.40 4.74 0.00
C LEU A 216 -4.18 4.38 -1.48
N ALA A 217 -5.19 3.78 -2.13
CA ALA A 217 -5.11 3.51 -3.57
C ALA A 217 -5.02 4.79 -4.41
N GLU A 218 -5.75 5.85 -4.02
CA GLU A 218 -5.68 7.16 -4.66
C GLU A 218 -4.28 7.80 -4.47
N ALA A 219 -3.74 7.75 -3.25
CA ALA A 219 -2.40 8.27 -2.97
C ALA A 219 -1.31 7.52 -3.75
N LEU A 220 -1.39 6.19 -3.86
CA LEU A 220 -0.47 5.41 -4.70
C LEU A 220 -0.63 5.75 -6.18
N THR A 221 -1.86 5.94 -6.66
CA THR A 221 -2.13 6.34 -8.05
C THR A 221 -1.48 7.69 -8.35
N ALA A 222 -1.52 8.62 -7.40
CA ALA A 222 -0.89 9.94 -7.55
C ALA A 222 0.63 9.87 -7.73
N THR A 223 1.31 8.81 -7.28
CA THR A 223 2.77 8.63 -7.50
C THR A 223 3.14 8.38 -8.97
N PHE A 224 2.14 8.17 -9.83
CA PHE A 224 2.31 8.05 -11.28
C PHE A 224 1.92 9.32 -12.04
N ALA A 225 1.45 10.36 -11.36
CA ALA A 225 1.19 11.67 -11.97
C ALA A 225 2.52 12.42 -12.18
N GLU A 226 2.68 13.05 -13.34
CA GLU A 226 3.86 13.85 -13.72
C GLU A 226 3.92 15.22 -13.03
#